data_AF-A0A1S2LSM6-F1
#
_entry.id   AF-A0A1S2LSM6-F1
#
_cell.length_a   1.000
_cell.length_b   1.000
_cell.length_c   1.000
_cell.angle_alpha   90.00
_cell.angle_beta   90.00
_cell.angle_gamma   90.00
#
_symmetry.space_group_name_H-M   'P 1'
#
loop_
_entity.id
_entity.type
_entity.pdbx_description
1 polymer ?
#
loop_
_entity_poly.entity_id
_entity_poly.type
_entity_poly.pdbx_seq_one_letter_code
_entity_poly.pdbx_strand_id
1 'polypeptide(L)'
;MIPVPFLFHLYETMQHLRGEEASLLVVTTILLVHVIIVGILSRSIKFLYILLVNLVTIIISVLLGVGFITAPNPSWFNPFGMELVIVFTGILLWIGHLIVRVISNMVYRKKITLDQ
;
A
#
# COMPACT_ATOMS: atom_id res chain seq x y z
N MET A 1 8.51 -6.36 1.49
CA MET A 1 7.58 -5.24 1.78
C MET A 1 6.68 -5.67 2.93
N ILE A 2 6.23 -4.73 3.74
CA ILE A 2 5.25 -4.98 4.81
C ILE A 2 3.85 -5.03 4.16
N PRO A 3 2.90 -5.87 4.62
CA PRO A 3 1.54 -5.96 4.08
C PRO A 3 0.70 -4.73 4.47
N VAL A 4 1.06 -3.56 3.93
CA VAL A 4 0.40 -2.28 4.21
C VAL A 4 -1.09 -2.28 3.88
N PRO A 5 -1.58 -2.89 2.78
CA PRO A 5 -3.02 -2.99 2.53
C PRO A 5 -3.77 -3.62 3.70
N PHE A 6 -3.26 -4.73 4.25
CA PHE A 6 -3.83 -5.36 5.42
C PHE A 6 -3.78 -4.45 6.66
N LEU A 7 -2.62 -3.86 6.96
CA LEU A 7 -2.47 -3.01 8.13
C LEU A 7 -3.42 -1.80 8.11
N PHE A 8 -3.63 -1.21 6.93
CA PHE A 8 -4.58 -0.13 6.72
C PHE A 8 -6.01 -0.57 7.09
N HIS A 9 -6.48 -1.67 6.47
CA HIS A 9 -7.83 -2.19 6.70
C HIS A 9 -8.03 -2.72 8.13
N LEU A 10 -7.00 -3.29 8.74
CA LEU A 10 -7.02 -3.69 10.14
C LEU A 10 -7.17 -2.48 11.06
N TYR A 11 -6.38 -1.43 10.85
CA TYR A 11 -6.47 -0.20 11.65
C TYR A 11 -7.86 0.43 11.54
N GLU A 12 -8.36 0.58 10.31
CA GLU A 12 -9.67 1.15 10.03
C GLU A 12 -10.79 0.36 10.72
N THR A 13 -10.75 -0.98 10.58
CA THR A 13 -11.72 -1.86 11.25
C THR A 13 -11.66 -1.73 12.76
N MET A 14 -10.46 -1.66 13.36
CA MET A 14 -10.30 -1.53 14.81
C MET A 14 -10.81 -0.19 15.35
N GLN A 15 -10.62 0.90 14.61
CA GLN A 15 -11.20 2.20 14.97
C GLN A 15 -12.72 2.16 14.90
N HIS A 16 -13.27 1.62 13.82
CA HIS A 16 -14.71 1.49 13.65
C HIS A 16 -15.36 0.66 14.78
N LEU A 17 -14.73 -0.45 15.20
CA LEU A 17 -15.18 -1.26 16.33
C LEU A 17 -15.17 -0.52 17.68
N ARG A 18 -14.34 0.53 17.82
CA ARG A 18 -14.31 1.41 18.99
C ARG A 18 -15.34 2.53 18.91
N GLY A 19 -16.12 2.61 17.83
CA GLY A 19 -17.00 3.74 17.55
C GLY A 19 -16.25 5.02 17.20
N GLU A 20 -14.96 4.92 16.85
CA GLU A 20 -14.12 6.03 16.45
C GLU A 20 -13.98 6.06 14.92
N GLU A 21 -13.86 7.26 14.36
CA GLU A 21 -13.47 7.40 12.96
C GLU A 21 -11.95 7.36 12.82
N ALA A 22 -11.46 6.60 11.84
CA ALA A 22 -10.06 6.65 11.46
C ALA A 22 -9.73 8.04 10.89
N SER A 23 -8.71 8.71 11.42
CA SER A 23 -8.30 10.02 10.91
C SER A 23 -7.75 9.89 9.48
N LEU A 24 -8.57 10.30 8.51
CA LEU A 24 -8.23 10.21 7.10
C LEU A 24 -6.90 10.92 6.78
N LEU A 25 -6.65 12.07 7.40
CA LEU A 25 -5.39 12.81 7.20
C LEU A 25 -4.18 12.01 7.67
N VAL A 26 -4.24 11.42 8.87
CA VAL A 26 -3.13 10.64 9.43
C VAL A 26 -2.86 9.42 8.56
N VAL A 27 -3.91 8.69 8.21
CA VAL A 27 -3.78 7.46 7.43
C VAL A 27 -3.27 7.72 6.01
N THR A 28 -3.84 8.70 5.32
CA THR A 28 -3.38 9.08 3.96
C THR A 28 -1.94 9.58 3.97
N THR A 29 -1.52 10.31 5.01
CA THR A 29 -0.12 10.75 5.17
C THR A 29 0.83 9.57 5.34
N ILE A 30 0.50 8.59 6.19
CA ILE A 30 1.31 7.38 6.39
C ILE A 30 1.44 6.59 5.09
N LEU A 31 0.33 6.38 4.38
CA LEU A 31 0.32 5.67 3.09
C LEU A 31 1.14 6.41 2.03
N LEU A 32 1.03 7.74 1.96
CA LEU A 32 1.81 8.56 1.04
C LEU A 32 3.31 8.47 1.32
N VAL A 33 3.70 8.61 2.60
CA VAL A 33 5.11 8.47 3.02
C VAL A 33 5.64 7.07 2.69
N HIS A 34 4.86 6.02 2.94
CA HIS A 34 5.21 4.66 2.54
C HIS A 34 5.49 4.56 1.05
N VAL A 35 4.58 5.08 0.22
CA VAL A 35 4.69 5.07 -1.24
C VAL A 35 5.96 5.79 -1.72
N ILE A 36 6.26 6.95 -1.13
CA ILE A 36 7.45 7.74 -1.47
C ILE A 36 8.73 6.97 -1.11
N ILE A 37 8.83 6.47 0.12
CA ILE A 37 10.03 5.76 0.59
C ILE A 37 10.28 4.52 -0.26
N VAL A 38 9.27 3.66 -0.43
CA VAL A 38 9.41 2.43 -1.21
C VAL A 38 9.74 2.74 -2.66
N GLY A 39 9.06 3.71 -3.28
CA GLY A 39 9.32 4.11 -4.66
C GLY A 39 10.77 4.56 -4.88
N ILE A 40 11.31 5.40 -3.99
CA ILE A 40 12.71 5.88 -4.07
C ILE A 40 13.72 4.75 -3.85
N LEU A 41 13.51 3.91 -2.83
CA LEU A 41 14.40 2.79 -2.51
C LEU A 41 14.40 1.72 -3.60
N SER A 42 13.29 1.60 -4.34
CA SER A 42 13.14 0.57 -5.37
C SER A 42 13.91 0.86 -6.67
N ARG A 43 14.55 2.03 -6.82
CA ARG A 43 15.27 2.43 -8.03
C ARG A 43 16.36 1.45 -8.45
N SER A 44 17.13 0.94 -7.50
CA SER A 44 18.24 0.00 -7.71
C SER A 44 17.78 -1.46 -7.87
N ILE A 45 16.49 -1.75 -7.67
CA ILE A 45 15.94 -3.11 -7.72
C ILE A 45 15.43 -3.40 -9.13
N LYS A 46 15.65 -4.62 -9.66
CA LYS A 46 15.09 -5.03 -10.95
C LYS A 46 13.56 -4.87 -10.98
N PHE A 47 13.03 -4.38 -12.09
CA PHE A 47 11.59 -4.12 -12.23
C PHE A 47 10.73 -5.34 -11.94
N LEU A 48 11.10 -6.51 -12.47
CA LEU A 48 10.41 -7.78 -12.23
C LEU A 48 10.28 -8.11 -10.74
N TYR A 49 11.33 -7.85 -9.93
CA TYR A 49 11.28 -8.13 -8.50
C TYR A 49 10.31 -7.22 -7.75
N ILE A 50 10.13 -5.97 -8.20
CA ILE A 50 9.07 -5.11 -7.64
C ILE A 50 7.71 -5.71 -7.93
N LEU A 51 7.48 -6.17 -9.16
CA LEU A 51 6.18 -6.74 -9.53
C LEU A 51 5.85 -7.96 -8.66
N LEU A 52 6.79 -8.89 -8.55
CA LEU A 52 6.62 -10.11 -7.75
C LEU A 52 6.43 -9.81 -6.27
N VAL A 53 7.23 -8.90 -5.70
CA VAL A 53 7.11 -8.55 -4.28
C VAL A 53 5.78 -7.87 -3.98
N ASN A 54 5.30 -6.97 -4.84
CA ASN A 54 3.98 -6.35 -4.64
C ASN A 54 2.86 -7.39 -4.75
N LEU A 55 2.91 -8.28 -5.74
CA LEU A 55 1.93 -9.36 -5.89
C LEU A 55 1.88 -10.27 -4.65
N VAL A 56 3.04 -10.72 -4.16
CA VAL A 56 3.15 -11.53 -2.94
C VAL A 56 2.63 -10.75 -1.73
N THR A 57 2.93 -9.44 -1.64
CA THR A 57 2.45 -8.59 -0.54
C THR A 57 0.93 -8.47 -0.54
N ILE A 58 0.29 -8.38 -1.71
CA ILE A 58 -1.17 -8.35 -1.83
C ILE A 58 -1.76 -9.68 -1.38
N ILE A 59 -1.23 -10.81 -1.84
CA ILE A 59 -1.68 -12.15 -1.44
C ILE A 59 -1.58 -12.31 0.08
N ILE A 60 -0.43 -11.97 0.68
CA ILE A 60 -0.24 -12.02 2.13
C ILE A 60 -1.24 -11.10 2.83
N SER A 61 -1.50 -9.91 2.29
CA SER A 61 -2.46 -8.97 2.89
C SER A 61 -3.88 -9.54 2.92
N VAL A 62 -4.30 -10.21 1.85
CA VAL A 62 -5.61 -10.86 1.79
C VAL A 62 -5.68 -12.02 2.80
N LEU A 63 -4.66 -12.88 2.85
CA LEU A 63 -4.61 -13.99 3.81
C LEU A 63 -4.66 -13.50 5.26
N LEU A 64 -3.93 -12.43 5.57
CA LEU A 64 -4.00 -11.79 6.89
C LEU A 64 -5.37 -11.16 7.15
N GLY A 65 -6.00 -10.52 6.15
CA GLY A 65 -7.35 -10.01 6.26
C GLY A 65 -8.34 -11.11 6.65
N VAL A 66 -8.34 -12.23 5.91
CA VAL A 66 -9.19 -13.39 6.20
C VAL A 66 -8.92 -13.99 7.58
N GLY A 67 -7.69 -13.94 8.09
CA GLY A 67 -7.35 -14.52 9.39
C GLY A 67 -7.59 -13.61 10.60
N PHE A 68 -7.47 -12.29 10.45
CA PHE A 68 -7.47 -11.34 11.57
C PHE A 68 -8.63 -10.35 11.55
N ILE A 69 -9.24 -10.11 10.39
CA ILE A 69 -10.40 -9.23 10.22
C ILE A 69 -11.65 -10.12 10.08
N THR A 70 -11.88 -10.98 11.06
CA THR A 70 -13.04 -11.90 11.10
C THR A 70 -13.98 -11.60 12.27
N ALA A 71 -15.15 -11.07 11.90
CA ALA A 71 -16.43 -10.92 12.63
C ALA A 71 -16.67 -9.66 13.52
N PRO A 72 -17.88 -9.04 13.52
CA PRO A 72 -19.08 -9.20 12.68
C PRO A 72 -19.37 -7.90 11.91
N ASN A 73 -18.67 -7.62 10.81
CA ASN A 73 -18.90 -6.35 10.09
C ASN A 73 -18.89 -6.50 8.55
N PRO A 74 -19.67 -7.45 7.98
CA PRO A 74 -19.80 -7.53 6.52
C PRO A 74 -20.30 -6.21 5.91
N SER A 75 -21.01 -5.37 6.68
CA SER A 75 -21.43 -4.04 6.26
C SER A 75 -20.28 -3.06 6.01
N TRP A 76 -19.16 -3.15 6.73
CA TRP A 76 -18.06 -2.19 6.56
C TRP A 76 -17.43 -2.28 5.17
N PHE A 77 -17.31 -3.49 4.65
CA PHE A 77 -16.72 -3.73 3.33
C PHE A 77 -17.76 -3.78 2.21
N ASN A 78 -19.02 -3.48 2.48
CA ASN A 78 -20.04 -3.43 1.43
C ASN A 78 -19.80 -2.25 0.49
N PRO A 79 -20.11 -2.39 -0.81
CA PRO A 79 -20.72 -3.56 -1.45
C PRO A 79 -19.72 -4.62 -1.95
N PHE A 80 -18.41 -4.39 -1.82
CA PHE A 80 -17.38 -5.12 -2.58
C PHE A 80 -16.75 -6.31 -1.84
N GLY A 81 -16.88 -6.39 -0.51
CA GLY A 81 -16.26 -7.41 0.33
C GLY A 81 -14.79 -7.11 0.64
N MET A 82 -14.33 -7.58 1.81
CA MET A 82 -13.01 -7.23 2.36
C MET A 82 -11.85 -7.61 1.44
N GLU A 83 -11.87 -8.81 0.89
CA GLU A 83 -10.80 -9.33 0.03
C GLU A 83 -10.57 -8.42 -1.18
N LEU A 84 -11.66 -8.01 -1.85
CA LEU A 84 -11.61 -7.14 -3.02
C LEU A 84 -11.07 -5.76 -2.65
N VAL A 85 -11.51 -5.20 -1.52
CA VAL A 85 -11.05 -3.88 -1.06
C VAL A 85 -9.56 -3.92 -0.71
N ILE A 86 -9.08 -4.98 -0.03
CA ILE A 86 -7.65 -5.17 0.26
C ILE A 86 -6.84 -5.26 -1.04
N VAL A 87 -7.30 -6.04 -2.01
CA VAL A 87 -6.67 -6.16 -3.34
C VAL A 87 -6.61 -4.80 -4.02
N PHE A 88 -7.72 -4.08 -4.05
CA PHE A 88 -7.81 -2.76 -4.68
C PHE A 88 -6.84 -1.75 -4.06
N THR A 89 -6.79 -1.66 -2.73
CA THR A 89 -5.81 -0.84 -2.01
C THR A 89 -4.38 -1.24 -2.36
N GLY A 90 -4.09 -2.54 -2.41
CA GLY A 90 -2.79 -3.06 -2.80
C GLY A 90 -2.37 -2.66 -4.21
N ILE A 91 -3.29 -2.71 -5.18
CA ILE A 91 -3.05 -2.26 -6.56
C ILE A 91 -2.76 -0.76 -6.60
N LEU A 92 -3.52 0.07 -5.88
CA LEU A 92 -3.29 1.51 -5.82
C LEU A 92 -1.90 1.85 -5.24
N LEU A 93 -1.51 1.21 -4.14
CA LEU A 93 -0.17 1.40 -3.56
C LEU A 93 0.92 0.95 -4.52
N TRP A 94 0.72 -0.18 -5.21
CA TRP A 94 1.66 -0.66 -6.22
C TRP A 94 1.83 0.34 -7.37
N ILE A 95 0.74 0.90 -7.91
CA ILE A 95 0.80 1.96 -8.93
C ILE A 95 1.57 3.17 -8.38
N GLY A 96 1.29 3.59 -7.15
CA GLY A 96 2.02 4.66 -6.48
C GLY A 96 3.53 4.42 -6.41
N HIS A 97 3.96 3.22 -6.01
CA HIS A 97 5.37 2.83 -5.96
C HIS A 97 6.04 2.98 -7.33
N LEU A 98 5.36 2.57 -8.40
CA LEU A 98 5.88 2.66 -9.76
C LEU A 98 6.00 4.10 -10.23
N ILE A 99 5.00 4.95 -9.98
CA ILE A 99 5.02 6.37 -10.31
C ILE A 99 6.21 7.06 -9.62
N VAL A 100 6.35 6.90 -8.30
CA VAL A 100 7.46 7.49 -7.55
C VAL A 100 8.81 6.97 -8.05
N ARG A 101 8.92 5.66 -8.34
CA ARG A 101 10.15 5.08 -8.90
C ARG A 101 10.53 5.75 -10.22
N VAL A 102 9.58 5.95 -11.13
CA VAL A 102 9.82 6.59 -12.43
C VAL A 102 10.32 8.03 -12.22
N ILE A 103 9.60 8.82 -11.42
CA ILE A 103 9.97 10.21 -11.12
C ILE A 103 11.36 10.27 -10.46
N SER A 104 11.63 9.43 -9.47
CA SER A 104 12.90 9.40 -8.76
C SER A 104 14.08 9.02 -9.66
N ASN A 105 13.87 8.13 -10.64
CA ASN A 105 14.87 7.82 -11.66
C ASN A 105 15.12 8.98 -12.60
N MET A 106 14.09 9.72 -13.02
CA MET A 106 14.24 10.91 -13.88
C MET A 106 15.07 11.98 -13.17
N VAL A 107 14.77 12.28 -11.91
CA VAL A 107 15.50 13.27 -11.11
C VAL A 107 16.96 12.86 -10.92
N TYR A 108 17.22 11.60 -10.60
CA TYR A 108 18.57 11.10 -10.37
C TYR A 108 19.44 11.12 -11.64
N ARG A 109 18.87 10.72 -12.78
CA ARG A 109 19.58 10.79 -14.08
C ARG A 109 19.91 12.23 -14.46
N LYS A 110 18.95 13.16 -14.29
CA LYS A 110 19.17 14.59 -14.55
C LYS A 110 20.31 15.16 -13.71
N LYS A 111 20.40 14.77 -12.44
CA LYS A 111 21.50 15.19 -11.56
C LYS A 111 22.87 14.75 -12.09
N ILE A 112 23.00 13.47 -12.49
CA ILE A 112 24.26 12.94 -13.05
C ILE A 112 24.71 13.74 -14.28
N THR A 113 23.79 14.11 -15.18
CA THR A 113 24.13 14.88 -16.39
C THR A 113 24.56 16.32 -16.11
N LEU A 114 24.13 16.93 -14.99
CA LEU A 114 24.54 18.29 -14.62
C LEU A 114 25.88 18.34 -13.89
N ASP A 115 26.28 17.23 -13.26
CA ASP A 115 27.55 17.10 -12.53
C ASP A 115 28.72 16.63 -13.45
N GLN A 116 28.47 16.41 -14.75
CA GLN A 116 29.45 16.06 -15.79
C GLN A 116 29.78 17.27 -16.68
#